data_AF-A0A841ISB1-F1
#
_entry.id   AF-A0A841ISB1-F1
#
_cell.length_a   1.000
_cell.length_b   1.000
_cell.length_c   1.000
_cell.angle_alpha   90.00
_cell.angle_beta   90.00
_cell.angle_gamma   90.00
#
_symmetry.space_group_name_H-M   'P 1'
#
loop_
_entity.id
_entity.type
_entity.pdbx_description
1 polymer ?
#
loop_
_entity_poly.entity_id
_entity_poly.type
_entity_poly.pdbx_seq_one_letter_code
_entity_poly.pdbx_strand_id
1 'polypeptide(L)'
;MTVPSPIRPGAFARVAEEFFAQVARLDEEAALGTVRDALIAGAFPESLLMEVVAPVQERADVLRRSGEWTVSHEHAAAYIGERAVGAVVEHVAAHGPSPAERGKVTVACTDGDWRSLSARVLSGVLSLRGWRVAFLGVSVPVGSLALHLQETGPDILALSCSMSARLVAAHAMIGAAHRIQVPVIAGGAGFGPDDFLARRLGADLWAPDALQAADLLDAGPPYVIGREEEALPASTAYAEVLQQREGLVHTALERAWGQGSPGSPDLQDAELDHAVEYLGNTVDFLLAALYVGDRQVFGRYLARTREALRARDETADGVLRVLDVLEEELGEHPDALSTLAVGRDALQA
;
A
#
# COMPACT_ATOMS: atom_id res chain seq x y z
N MET A 1 14.06 42.91 1.21
CA MET A 1 13.49 41.69 1.83
C MET A 1 14.26 40.51 1.30
N THR A 2 15.16 39.96 2.12
CA THR A 2 15.94 38.76 1.81
C THR A 2 15.02 37.55 1.84
N VAL A 3 14.91 36.87 0.70
CA VAL A 3 14.22 35.58 0.57
C VAL A 3 14.92 34.58 1.51
N PRO A 4 14.22 33.88 2.42
CA PRO A 4 14.85 32.87 3.26
C PRO A 4 15.44 31.74 2.41
N SER A 5 16.64 31.29 2.76
CA SER A 5 17.30 30.14 2.14
C SER A 5 16.47 28.86 2.37
N PRO A 6 16.39 27.94 1.39
CA PRO A 6 15.70 26.67 1.58
C PRO A 6 16.40 25.80 2.65
N ILE A 7 15.56 25.09 3.40
CA ILE A 7 15.88 24.09 4.42
C ILE A 7 16.65 22.92 3.76
N ARG A 8 17.83 22.57 4.29
CA ARG A 8 18.72 21.49 3.81
C ARG A 8 18.29 20.10 4.31
N PRO A 9 18.79 18.98 3.75
CA PRO A 9 18.60 17.63 4.31
C PRO A 9 18.99 17.59 5.79
N GLY A 10 18.07 17.12 6.64
CA GLY A 10 18.15 17.21 8.11
C GLY A 10 17.35 18.36 8.74
N ALA A 11 16.91 19.35 7.97
CA ALA A 11 16.12 20.45 8.49
C ALA A 11 14.60 20.18 8.46
N PHE A 12 14.14 19.14 7.76
CA PHE A 12 12.83 18.51 7.99
C PHE A 12 12.84 17.44 9.08
N ALA A 13 14.01 16.89 9.46
CA ALA A 13 14.07 15.82 10.48
C ALA A 13 13.48 16.30 11.82
N ARG A 14 13.75 17.55 12.22
CA ARG A 14 13.13 18.13 13.42
C ARG A 14 11.61 18.24 13.28
N VAL A 15 11.13 18.68 12.12
CA VAL A 15 9.68 18.80 11.84
C VAL A 15 9.02 17.43 11.82
N ALA A 16 9.68 16.41 11.26
CA ALA A 16 9.23 15.02 11.23
C ALA A 16 9.15 14.42 12.64
N GLU A 17 10.15 14.63 13.49
CA GLU A 17 10.10 14.18 14.88
C GLU A 17 9.04 14.92 15.70
N GLU A 18 8.90 16.23 15.51
CA GLU A 18 7.84 17.02 16.16
C GLU A 18 6.45 16.55 15.72
N PHE A 19 6.24 16.37 14.41
CA PHE A 19 5.00 15.86 13.84
C PHE A 19 4.69 14.44 14.33
N PHE A 20 5.67 13.53 14.28
CA PHE A 20 5.56 12.18 14.81
C PHE A 20 5.17 12.20 16.29
N ALA A 21 5.79 13.06 17.10
CA ALA A 21 5.48 13.14 18.52
C ALA A 21 4.03 13.58 18.79
N GLN A 22 3.44 14.42 17.94
CA GLN A 22 2.01 14.78 18.07
C GLN A 22 1.09 13.69 17.53
N VAL A 23 1.45 13.07 16.40
CA VAL A 23 0.74 11.91 15.84
C VAL A 23 0.69 10.77 16.87
N ALA A 24 1.80 10.47 17.53
CA ALA A 24 1.89 9.43 18.56
C ALA A 24 1.00 9.71 19.79
N ARG A 25 0.67 10.98 20.06
CA ARG A 25 -0.26 11.39 21.11
C ARG A 25 -1.71 11.52 20.63
N LEU A 26 -1.96 11.25 19.34
CA LEU A 26 -3.24 11.48 18.68
C LEU A 26 -3.70 12.94 18.74
N ASP A 27 -2.77 13.89 18.83
CA ASP A 27 -3.05 15.32 18.90
C ASP A 27 -3.09 15.91 17.47
N GLU A 28 -4.25 15.80 16.82
CA GLU A 28 -4.48 16.30 15.46
C GLU A 28 -4.15 17.80 15.36
N GLU A 29 -4.59 18.60 16.33
CA GLU A 29 -4.43 20.06 16.27
C GLU A 29 -2.95 20.47 16.34
N ALA A 30 -2.18 19.88 17.26
CA ALA A 30 -0.76 20.14 17.38
C ALA A 30 0.04 19.59 16.18
N ALA A 31 -0.35 18.44 15.65
CA ALA A 31 0.26 17.87 14.44
C ALA A 31 0.06 18.81 13.23
N LEU A 32 -1.17 19.28 13.00
CA LEU A 32 -1.46 20.25 11.94
C LEU A 32 -0.83 21.62 12.21
N GLY A 33 -0.68 22.02 13.48
CA GLY A 33 0.11 23.19 13.89
C GLY A 33 1.55 23.10 13.41
N THR A 34 2.22 21.97 13.66
CA THR A 34 3.61 21.71 13.25
C THR A 34 3.79 21.89 11.73
N VAL A 35 2.87 21.35 10.93
CA VAL A 35 2.90 21.47 9.46
C VAL A 35 2.65 22.90 9.01
N ARG A 36 1.68 23.61 9.59
CA ARG A 36 1.37 25.01 9.27
C ARG A 36 2.53 25.94 9.62
N ASP A 37 3.16 25.76 10.77
CA ASP A 37 4.30 26.56 11.21
C ASP A 37 5.48 26.37 10.26
N ALA A 38 5.73 25.14 9.80
CA ALA A 38 6.75 24.86 8.80
C ALA A 38 6.45 25.56 7.46
N LEU A 39 5.20 25.54 7.00
CA LEU A 39 4.78 26.26 5.78
C LEU A 39 4.98 27.78 5.92
N ILE A 40 4.57 28.37 7.04
CA ILE A 40 4.75 29.80 7.33
C ILE A 40 6.24 30.17 7.37
N ALA A 41 7.09 29.27 7.86
CA ALA A 41 8.54 29.43 7.86
C ALA A 41 9.19 29.26 6.48
N GLY A 42 8.42 28.95 5.44
CA GLY A 42 8.90 28.83 4.05
C GLY A 42 9.35 27.43 3.66
N ALA A 43 8.92 26.38 4.37
CA ALA A 43 9.13 25.00 3.93
C ALA A 43 8.54 24.74 2.54
N PHE A 44 9.25 23.96 1.72
CA PHE A 44 8.72 23.55 0.43
C PHE A 44 7.56 22.54 0.62
N PRO A 45 6.37 22.77 0.04
CA PRO A 45 5.19 21.93 0.24
C PRO A 45 5.42 20.44 -0.08
N GLU A 46 6.05 20.12 -1.22
CA GLU A 46 6.30 18.73 -1.60
C GLU A 46 7.26 18.03 -0.62
N SER A 47 8.25 18.75 -0.07
CA SER A 47 9.15 18.22 0.96
C SER A 47 8.41 17.88 2.25
N LEU A 48 7.39 18.66 2.65
CA LEU A 48 6.57 18.29 3.81
C LEU A 48 5.79 17.00 3.57
N LEU A 49 5.28 16.78 2.34
CA LEU A 49 4.58 15.54 2.03
C LEU A 49 5.54 14.34 2.04
N MET A 50 6.73 14.48 1.47
CA MET A 50 7.65 13.38 1.22
C MET A 50 8.68 13.11 2.32
N GLU A 51 9.06 14.13 3.08
CA GLU A 51 10.10 14.04 4.12
C GLU A 51 9.54 14.15 5.55
N VAL A 52 8.25 14.47 5.70
CA VAL A 52 7.56 14.54 7.00
C VAL A 52 6.39 13.57 7.03
N VAL A 53 5.35 13.77 6.22
CA VAL A 53 4.11 12.97 6.30
C VAL A 53 4.35 11.51 5.92
N ALA A 54 4.96 11.23 4.77
CA ALA A 54 5.19 9.86 4.33
C ALA A 54 6.13 9.05 5.28
N PRO A 55 7.28 9.57 5.74
CA PRO A 55 8.15 8.85 6.68
C PRO A 55 7.50 8.61 8.05
N VAL A 56 6.66 9.55 8.54
CA VAL A 56 5.92 9.36 9.79
C VAL A 56 4.93 8.21 9.67
N GLN A 57 4.27 8.04 8.53
CA GLN A 57 3.42 6.87 8.28
C GLN A 57 4.22 5.57 8.22
N GLU A 58 5.36 5.56 7.52
CA GLU A 58 6.20 4.35 7.48
C GLU A 58 6.63 3.93 8.90
N ARG A 59 6.96 4.91 9.76
CA ARG A 59 7.24 4.66 11.17
C ARG A 59 6.02 4.14 11.93
N ALA A 60 4.82 4.68 11.69
CA ALA A 60 3.57 4.18 12.25
C ALA A 60 3.31 2.71 11.86
N ASP A 61 3.55 2.36 10.59
CA ASP A 61 3.41 1.00 10.08
C ASP A 61 4.41 0.03 10.73
N VAL A 62 5.63 0.47 11.02
CA VAL A 62 6.63 -0.30 11.76
C VAL A 62 6.15 -0.54 13.21
N LEU A 63 5.71 0.51 13.90
CA LEU A 63 5.25 0.42 15.29
C LEU A 63 4.00 -0.46 15.44
N ARG A 64 3.09 -0.41 14.47
CA ARG A 64 1.95 -1.33 14.44
C ARG A 64 2.42 -2.77 14.28
N ARG A 65 3.34 -3.03 13.34
CA ARG A 65 3.85 -4.39 13.08
C ARG A 65 4.67 -4.95 14.24
N SER A 66 5.41 -4.10 14.97
CA SER A 66 6.12 -4.50 16.18
C SER A 66 5.20 -4.69 17.39
N GLY A 67 3.90 -4.41 17.27
CA GLY A 67 2.95 -4.49 18.37
C GLY A 67 3.03 -3.33 19.37
N GLU A 68 3.88 -2.33 19.13
CA GLU A 68 3.97 -1.13 19.96
C GLU A 68 2.74 -0.25 19.80
N TRP A 69 2.16 -0.19 18.60
CA TRP A 69 0.90 0.49 18.31
C TRP A 69 -0.20 -0.50 17.95
N THR A 70 -1.43 -0.18 18.35
CA THR A 70 -2.62 -0.92 17.92
C THR A 70 -3.02 -0.51 16.49
N VAL A 71 -3.88 -1.31 15.85
CA VAL A 71 -4.51 -0.94 14.56
C VAL A 71 -5.19 0.43 14.65
N SER A 72 -5.92 0.70 15.75
CA SER A 72 -6.58 1.99 15.95
C SER A 72 -5.60 3.18 16.01
N HIS A 73 -4.39 2.99 16.56
CA HIS A 73 -3.37 4.02 16.58
C HIS A 73 -2.80 4.30 15.18
N GLU A 74 -2.51 3.25 14.40
CA GLU A 74 -2.07 3.42 13.00
C GLU A 74 -3.16 4.10 12.16
N HIS A 75 -4.43 3.72 12.31
CA HIS A 75 -5.53 4.36 11.60
C HIS A 75 -5.66 5.85 11.95
N ALA A 76 -5.53 6.19 13.23
CA ALA A 76 -5.54 7.59 13.67
C ALA A 76 -4.34 8.37 13.11
N ALA A 77 -3.16 7.74 13.07
CA ALA A 77 -1.97 8.32 12.46
C ALA A 77 -2.15 8.58 10.94
N ALA A 78 -2.70 7.61 10.21
CA ALA A 78 -3.02 7.75 8.79
C ALA A 78 -4.02 8.91 8.56
N TYR A 79 -5.08 8.99 9.37
CA TYR A 79 -6.04 10.08 9.31
C TYR A 79 -5.39 11.45 9.56
N ILE A 80 -4.56 11.60 10.60
CA ILE A 80 -3.82 12.85 10.87
C ILE A 80 -2.90 13.19 9.68
N GLY A 81 -2.22 12.18 9.12
CA GLY A 81 -1.41 12.32 7.91
C GLY A 81 -2.21 12.86 6.73
N GLU A 82 -3.39 12.32 6.46
CA GLU A 82 -4.26 12.79 5.38
C GLU A 82 -4.72 14.24 5.58
N ARG A 83 -5.05 14.60 6.83
CA ARG A 83 -5.40 15.98 7.21
C ARG A 83 -4.20 16.91 6.98
N ALA A 84 -2.98 16.47 7.30
CA ALA A 84 -1.77 17.22 7.02
C ALA A 84 -1.55 17.44 5.52
N VAL A 85 -1.77 16.42 4.68
CA VAL A 85 -1.72 16.60 3.21
C VAL A 85 -2.73 17.65 2.75
N GLY A 86 -3.97 17.60 3.27
CA GLY A 86 -5.00 18.60 2.98
C GLY A 86 -4.55 20.02 3.34
N ALA A 87 -4.04 20.20 4.56
CA ALA A 87 -3.55 21.49 5.06
C ALA A 87 -2.43 22.08 4.19
N VAL A 88 -1.51 21.24 3.68
CA VAL A 88 -0.44 21.66 2.77
C VAL A 88 -1.03 22.18 1.45
N VAL A 89 -1.95 21.44 0.83
CA VAL A 89 -2.58 21.83 -0.44
C VAL A 89 -3.41 23.10 -0.28
N GLU A 90 -4.21 23.20 0.77
CA GLU A 90 -5.03 24.38 1.08
C GLU A 90 -4.18 25.63 1.32
N HIS A 91 -3.06 25.50 2.03
CA HIS A 91 -2.14 26.61 2.26
C HIS A 91 -1.59 27.17 0.94
N VAL A 92 -1.16 26.29 0.03
CA VAL A 92 -0.62 26.69 -1.28
C VAL A 92 -1.70 27.28 -2.17
N ALA A 93 -2.92 26.75 -2.15
CA ALA A 93 -4.04 27.34 -2.87
C ALA A 93 -4.37 28.77 -2.39
N ALA A 94 -4.20 29.05 -1.09
CA ALA A 94 -4.51 30.35 -0.50
C ALA A 94 -3.37 31.39 -0.60
N HIS A 95 -2.11 30.96 -0.61
CA HIS A 95 -0.95 31.87 -0.49
C HIS A 95 0.08 31.73 -1.61
N GLY A 96 0.00 30.66 -2.42
CA GLY A 96 0.92 30.39 -3.51
C GLY A 96 0.46 30.96 -4.86
N PRO A 97 1.34 30.97 -5.86
CA PRO A 97 0.93 31.24 -7.23
C PRO A 97 -0.02 30.13 -7.71
N SER A 98 -1.07 30.49 -8.45
CA SER A 98 -1.89 29.49 -9.13
C SER A 98 -1.02 28.72 -10.13
N PRO A 99 -0.87 27.39 -9.98
CA PRO A 99 -0.11 26.61 -10.93
C PRO A 99 -0.82 26.64 -12.30
N ALA A 100 -0.06 26.48 -13.38
CA ALA A 100 -0.66 26.31 -14.70
C ALA A 100 -1.55 25.08 -14.69
N GLU A 101 -2.77 25.20 -15.22
CA GLU A 101 -3.67 24.07 -15.34
C GLU A 101 -3.05 23.00 -16.24
N ARG A 102 -2.94 21.78 -15.70
CA ARG A 102 -2.52 20.58 -16.43
C ARG A 102 -3.74 19.72 -16.79
N GLY A 103 -3.51 18.43 -17.01
CA GLY A 103 -4.57 17.46 -17.24
C GLY A 103 -5.33 17.07 -15.98
N LYS A 104 -6.21 16.08 -16.14
CA LYS A 104 -6.99 15.42 -15.10
C LYS A 104 -6.37 14.08 -14.73
N VAL A 105 -6.21 13.83 -13.44
CA VAL A 105 -5.75 12.54 -12.93
C VAL A 105 -6.82 11.99 -12.01
N THR A 106 -7.26 10.76 -12.25
CA THR A 106 -8.02 10.01 -11.26
C THR A 106 -7.03 9.24 -10.40
N VAL A 107 -7.09 9.37 -9.08
CA VAL A 107 -6.24 8.62 -8.14
C VAL A 107 -7.14 7.65 -7.37
N ALA A 108 -6.80 6.37 -7.35
CA ALA A 108 -7.56 5.34 -6.64
C ALA A 108 -6.63 4.36 -5.91
N CYS A 109 -7.08 3.87 -4.76
CA CYS A 109 -6.48 2.68 -4.17
C CYS A 109 -7.14 1.44 -4.76
N THR A 110 -6.35 0.36 -4.86
CA THR A 110 -6.80 -0.92 -5.39
C THR A 110 -8.01 -1.46 -4.61
N ASP A 111 -8.92 -2.19 -5.27
CA ASP A 111 -10.03 -2.86 -4.62
C ASP A 111 -9.55 -3.77 -3.46
N GLY A 112 -10.20 -3.66 -2.32
CA GLY A 112 -9.79 -4.29 -1.06
C GLY A 112 -8.55 -3.70 -0.39
N ASP A 113 -7.94 -2.63 -0.93
CA ASP A 113 -6.85 -1.90 -0.27
C ASP A 113 -7.39 -0.70 0.50
N TRP A 114 -7.27 -0.77 1.82
CA TRP A 114 -7.75 0.25 2.76
C TRP A 114 -6.68 1.29 3.15
N ARG A 115 -5.48 1.22 2.55
CA ARG A 115 -4.38 2.17 2.83
C ARG A 115 -4.42 3.35 1.86
N SER A 116 -4.97 4.45 2.35
CA SER A 116 -5.18 5.71 1.63
C SER A 116 -3.95 6.62 1.56
N LEU A 117 -3.10 6.65 2.58
CA LEU A 117 -2.18 7.78 2.75
C LEU A 117 -1.21 7.96 1.57
N SER A 118 -0.63 6.89 1.04
CA SER A 118 0.29 6.99 -0.11
C SER A 118 -0.41 7.59 -1.34
N ALA A 119 -1.65 7.18 -1.61
CA ALA A 119 -2.48 7.74 -2.66
C ALA A 119 -2.88 9.21 -2.37
N ARG A 120 -3.10 9.54 -1.10
CA ARG A 120 -3.40 10.90 -0.66
C ARG A 120 -2.18 11.83 -0.83
N VAL A 121 -0.99 11.37 -0.46
CA VAL A 121 0.29 12.08 -0.68
C VAL A 121 0.50 12.32 -2.16
N LEU A 122 0.33 11.29 -3.01
CA LEU A 122 0.36 11.47 -4.47
C LEU A 122 -0.64 12.52 -4.94
N SER A 123 -1.89 12.45 -4.48
CA SER A 123 -2.93 13.42 -4.83
C SER A 123 -2.53 14.84 -4.43
N GLY A 124 -1.88 15.00 -3.27
CA GLY A 124 -1.32 16.26 -2.80
C GLY A 124 -0.24 16.79 -3.73
N VAL A 125 0.79 15.99 -4.01
CA VAL A 125 1.88 16.35 -4.94
C VAL A 125 1.34 16.75 -6.31
N LEU A 126 0.46 15.94 -6.90
CA LEU A 126 -0.11 16.25 -8.21
C LEU A 126 -0.92 17.56 -8.21
N SER A 127 -1.68 17.81 -7.14
CA SER A 127 -2.42 19.07 -6.98
C SER A 127 -1.48 20.28 -6.88
N LEU A 128 -0.39 20.15 -6.13
CA LEU A 128 0.65 21.19 -6.02
C LEU A 128 1.31 21.49 -7.37
N ARG A 129 1.36 20.50 -8.28
CA ARG A 129 1.88 20.66 -9.64
C ARG A 129 0.85 21.12 -10.67
N GLY A 130 -0.38 21.41 -10.27
CA GLY A 130 -1.44 21.96 -11.14
C GLY A 130 -2.28 20.91 -11.87
N TRP A 131 -2.17 19.63 -11.50
CA TRP A 131 -3.10 18.60 -11.99
C TRP A 131 -4.47 18.74 -11.35
N ARG A 132 -5.53 18.51 -12.13
CA ARG A 132 -6.88 18.37 -11.60
C ARG A 132 -7.08 16.94 -11.09
N VAL A 133 -6.91 16.76 -9.79
CA VAL A 133 -6.96 15.44 -9.15
C VAL A 133 -8.39 15.08 -8.69
N ALA A 134 -8.86 13.90 -9.10
CA ALA A 134 -10.03 13.24 -8.52
C ALA A 134 -9.57 12.04 -7.69
N PHE A 135 -9.46 12.20 -6.37
CA PHE A 135 -9.13 11.10 -5.46
C PHE A 135 -10.40 10.33 -5.09
N LEU A 136 -10.47 9.05 -5.45
CA LEU A 136 -11.65 8.20 -5.24
C LEU A 136 -11.67 7.50 -3.88
N GLY A 137 -10.60 7.61 -3.10
CA GLY A 137 -10.49 6.97 -1.81
C GLY A 137 -9.94 5.54 -1.89
N VAL A 138 -10.36 4.73 -0.91
CA VAL A 138 -9.88 3.38 -0.64
C VAL A 138 -10.82 2.31 -1.18
N SER A 139 -10.29 1.11 -1.42
CA SER A 139 -11.06 -0.08 -1.81
C SER A 139 -12.12 0.20 -2.89
N VAL A 140 -11.72 0.85 -3.98
CA VAL A 140 -12.64 1.25 -5.05
C VAL A 140 -12.99 0.03 -5.90
N PRO A 141 -14.26 -0.43 -5.94
CA PRO A 141 -14.62 -1.60 -6.72
C PRO A 141 -14.36 -1.38 -8.21
N VAL A 142 -13.88 -2.42 -8.91
CA VAL A 142 -13.50 -2.34 -10.35
C VAL A 142 -14.63 -1.77 -11.22
N GLY A 143 -15.87 -2.19 -10.99
CA GLY A 143 -17.03 -1.70 -11.74
C GLY A 143 -17.31 -0.21 -11.51
N SER A 144 -17.23 0.25 -10.27
CA SER A 144 -17.40 1.67 -9.91
C SER A 144 -16.27 2.53 -10.48
N LEU A 145 -15.03 2.03 -10.45
CA LEU A 145 -13.90 2.70 -11.10
C LEU A 145 -14.18 2.86 -12.61
N ALA A 146 -14.56 1.79 -13.30
CA ALA A 146 -14.81 1.83 -14.74
C ALA A 146 -15.87 2.87 -15.13
N LEU A 147 -16.98 2.92 -14.37
CA LEU A 147 -18.02 3.93 -14.56
C LEU A 147 -17.48 5.35 -14.35
N HIS A 148 -16.75 5.60 -13.26
CA HIS A 148 -16.17 6.92 -13.00
C HIS A 148 -15.23 7.39 -14.11
N LEU A 149 -14.33 6.50 -14.56
CA LEU A 149 -13.36 6.82 -15.61
C LEU A 149 -14.08 7.13 -16.94
N GLN A 150 -15.13 6.37 -17.28
CA GLN A 150 -15.95 6.61 -18.45
C GLN A 150 -16.70 7.95 -18.38
N GLU A 151 -17.24 8.32 -17.21
CA GLU A 151 -18.00 9.55 -17.01
C GLU A 151 -17.12 10.80 -17.01
N THR A 152 -15.92 10.72 -16.44
CA THR A 152 -15.06 11.90 -16.20
C THR A 152 -13.99 12.12 -17.26
N GLY A 153 -13.60 11.06 -17.98
CA GLY A 153 -12.56 11.07 -19.01
C GLY A 153 -11.24 11.67 -18.50
N PRO A 154 -10.59 11.07 -17.49
CA PRO A 154 -9.29 11.55 -17.02
C PRO A 154 -8.20 11.25 -18.06
N ASP A 155 -7.12 12.02 -18.03
CA ASP A 155 -5.97 11.81 -18.92
C ASP A 155 -5.15 10.58 -18.50
N ILE A 156 -5.20 10.23 -17.21
CA ILE A 156 -4.54 9.04 -16.66
C ILE A 156 -5.21 8.59 -15.35
N LEU A 157 -5.20 7.27 -15.09
CA LEU A 157 -5.45 6.68 -13.78
C LEU A 157 -4.13 6.49 -13.04
N ALA A 158 -4.00 7.06 -11.85
CA ALA A 158 -2.96 6.71 -10.90
C ALA A 158 -3.49 5.68 -9.89
N LEU A 159 -2.96 4.46 -9.97
CA LEU A 159 -3.39 3.33 -9.16
C LEU A 159 -2.38 3.03 -8.04
N SER A 160 -2.81 3.20 -6.80
CA SER A 160 -2.03 2.83 -5.62
C SER A 160 -2.37 1.40 -5.17
N CYS A 161 -1.33 0.58 -4.97
CA CYS A 161 -1.44 -0.74 -4.38
C CYS A 161 -0.42 -0.89 -3.25
N SER A 162 -0.89 -1.02 -2.02
CA SER A 162 -0.06 -1.05 -0.81
C SER A 162 0.31 -2.46 -0.38
N MET A 163 -0.44 -3.47 -0.83
CA MET A 163 -0.25 -4.87 -0.47
C MET A 163 -0.23 -5.75 -1.72
N SER A 164 0.78 -6.60 -1.85
CA SER A 164 0.88 -7.52 -2.98
C SER A 164 -0.29 -8.51 -3.05
N ALA A 165 -0.93 -8.81 -1.91
CA ALA A 165 -2.19 -9.55 -1.85
C ALA A 165 -3.32 -8.93 -2.68
N ARG A 166 -3.21 -7.68 -3.14
CA ARG A 166 -4.21 -6.97 -3.97
C ARG A 166 -3.82 -6.90 -5.46
N LEU A 167 -2.73 -7.53 -5.88
CA LEU A 167 -2.27 -7.49 -7.27
C LEU A 167 -3.29 -8.02 -8.28
N VAL A 168 -4.10 -9.03 -7.91
CA VAL A 168 -5.19 -9.53 -8.77
C VAL A 168 -6.23 -8.44 -9.05
N ALA A 169 -6.63 -7.71 -8.00
CA ALA A 169 -7.56 -6.59 -8.12
C ALA A 169 -6.94 -5.44 -8.92
N ALA A 170 -5.65 -5.13 -8.69
CA ALA A 170 -4.93 -4.11 -9.43
C ALA A 170 -4.93 -4.43 -10.94
N HIS A 171 -4.68 -5.68 -11.31
CA HIS A 171 -4.75 -6.12 -12.70
C HIS A 171 -6.14 -5.91 -13.30
N ALA A 172 -7.20 -6.29 -12.59
CA ALA A 172 -8.58 -6.09 -13.05
C ALA A 172 -8.91 -4.59 -13.26
N MET A 173 -8.40 -3.72 -12.39
CA MET A 173 -8.56 -2.26 -12.50
C MET A 173 -7.76 -1.67 -13.67
N ILE A 174 -6.52 -2.13 -13.89
CA ILE A 174 -5.71 -1.75 -15.07
C ILE A 174 -6.45 -2.12 -16.36
N GLY A 175 -6.89 -3.36 -16.47
CA GLY A 175 -7.66 -3.82 -17.63
C GLY A 175 -8.97 -3.06 -17.82
N ALA A 176 -9.62 -2.61 -16.73
CA ALA A 176 -10.82 -1.78 -16.81
C ALA A 176 -10.55 -0.38 -17.38
N ALA A 177 -9.45 0.26 -16.97
CA ALA A 177 -9.02 1.54 -17.52
C ALA A 177 -8.64 1.42 -19.01
N HIS A 178 -7.93 0.34 -19.38
CA HIS A 178 -7.52 0.10 -20.76
C HIS A 178 -8.70 -0.15 -21.71
N ARG A 179 -9.77 -0.82 -21.27
CA ARG A 179 -10.99 -1.02 -22.09
C ARG A 179 -11.63 0.29 -22.56
N ILE A 180 -11.39 1.39 -21.86
CA ILE A 180 -11.88 2.74 -22.20
C ILE A 180 -10.73 3.68 -22.58
N GLN A 181 -9.55 3.13 -22.89
CA GLN A 181 -8.37 3.85 -23.38
C GLN A 181 -7.83 4.92 -22.41
N VAL A 182 -7.96 4.67 -21.10
CA VAL A 182 -7.31 5.47 -20.06
C VAL A 182 -5.98 4.81 -19.69
N PRO A 183 -4.82 5.48 -19.83
CA PRO A 183 -3.54 4.93 -19.41
C PRO A 183 -3.46 4.84 -17.88
N VAL A 184 -2.57 3.97 -17.38
CA VAL A 184 -2.39 3.72 -15.95
C VAL A 184 -0.94 3.93 -15.54
N ILE A 185 -0.74 4.77 -14.53
CA ILE A 185 0.49 4.80 -13.72
C ILE A 185 0.25 4.03 -12.42
N ALA A 186 1.06 3.00 -12.17
CA ALA A 186 0.97 2.16 -10.99
C ALA A 186 2.08 2.51 -9.98
N GLY A 187 1.78 2.38 -8.70
CA GLY A 187 2.76 2.56 -7.63
C GLY A 187 2.29 2.02 -6.29
N GLY A 188 3.17 2.12 -5.29
CA GLY A 188 2.94 1.61 -3.95
C GLY A 188 3.63 0.27 -3.69
N ALA A 189 3.82 -0.03 -2.40
CA ALA A 189 4.65 -1.14 -1.94
C ALA A 189 4.16 -2.54 -2.38
N GLY A 190 2.90 -2.66 -2.80
CA GLY A 190 2.32 -3.90 -3.31
C GLY A 190 2.91 -4.34 -4.64
N PHE A 191 3.35 -3.41 -5.49
CA PHE A 191 4.03 -3.70 -6.75
C PHE A 191 5.52 -4.05 -6.58
N GLY A 192 6.06 -3.96 -5.37
CA GLY A 192 7.47 -4.27 -5.11
C GLY A 192 8.41 -3.10 -5.38
N PRO A 193 9.74 -3.36 -5.38
CA PRO A 193 10.77 -2.32 -5.41
C PRO A 193 11.08 -1.77 -6.81
N ASP A 194 10.57 -2.41 -7.87
CA ASP A 194 10.83 -2.07 -9.27
C ASP A 194 9.54 -2.14 -10.09
N ASP A 195 9.64 -1.91 -11.41
CA ASP A 195 8.47 -1.88 -12.29
C ASP A 195 8.00 -3.27 -12.74
N PHE A 196 8.66 -4.36 -12.34
CA PHE A 196 8.41 -5.70 -12.87
C PHE A 196 6.95 -6.13 -12.74
N LEU A 197 6.39 -6.07 -11.53
CA LEU A 197 4.99 -6.49 -11.29
C LEU A 197 3.99 -5.52 -11.94
N ALA A 198 4.27 -4.22 -11.90
CA ALA A 198 3.40 -3.23 -12.54
C ALA A 198 3.32 -3.45 -14.05
N ARG A 199 4.47 -3.65 -14.71
CA ARG A 199 4.57 -3.96 -16.14
C ARG A 199 3.89 -5.28 -16.48
N ARG A 200 4.14 -6.33 -15.69
CA ARG A 200 3.52 -7.64 -15.88
C ARG A 200 2.00 -7.60 -15.76
N LEU A 201 1.44 -6.71 -14.94
CA LEU A 201 -0.01 -6.49 -14.82
C LEU A 201 -0.56 -5.49 -15.85
N GLY A 202 0.25 -5.05 -16.81
CA GLY A 202 -0.17 -4.17 -17.90
C GLY A 202 -0.14 -2.67 -17.57
N ALA A 203 0.46 -2.21 -16.47
CA ALA A 203 0.57 -0.77 -16.23
C ALA A 203 1.47 -0.07 -17.27
N ASP A 204 1.03 1.08 -17.75
CA ASP A 204 1.73 1.84 -18.79
C ASP A 204 2.95 2.58 -18.24
N LEU A 205 2.86 2.97 -16.97
CA LEU A 205 3.93 3.59 -16.20
C LEU A 205 4.01 2.97 -14.79
N TRP A 206 5.19 3.05 -14.20
CA TRP A 206 5.40 2.75 -12.79
C TRP A 206 6.20 3.86 -12.14
N ALA A 207 5.87 4.20 -10.90
CA ALA A 207 6.64 5.11 -10.09
C ALA A 207 6.83 4.54 -8.66
N PRO A 208 8.03 4.64 -8.09
CA PRO A 208 8.28 4.21 -6.72
C PRO A 208 7.71 5.17 -5.67
N ASP A 209 7.52 6.45 -6.03
CA ASP A 209 7.02 7.48 -5.12
C ASP A 209 6.22 8.57 -5.85
N ALA A 210 5.62 9.47 -5.07
CA ALA A 210 4.76 10.53 -5.58
C ALA A 210 5.47 11.60 -6.42
N LEU A 211 6.75 11.89 -6.14
CA LEU A 211 7.52 12.88 -6.89
C LEU A 211 7.87 12.33 -8.27
N GLN A 212 8.37 11.09 -8.32
CA GLN A 212 8.70 10.42 -9.57
C GLN A 212 7.45 10.19 -10.42
N ALA A 213 6.30 9.89 -9.81
CA ALA A 213 5.03 9.84 -10.51
C ALA A 213 4.71 11.20 -11.15
N ALA A 214 4.83 12.29 -10.39
CA ALA A 214 4.57 13.63 -10.89
C ALA A 214 5.56 14.04 -11.99
N ASP A 215 6.85 13.70 -11.86
CA ASP A 215 7.87 13.95 -12.89
C ASP A 215 7.57 13.21 -14.20
N LEU A 216 7.14 11.94 -14.12
CA LEU A 216 6.74 11.16 -15.29
C LEU A 216 5.52 11.75 -15.99
N LEU A 217 4.54 12.25 -15.23
CA LEU A 217 3.36 12.91 -15.79
C LEU A 217 3.69 14.28 -16.39
N ASP A 218 4.63 15.01 -15.79
CA ASP A 218 5.08 16.32 -16.26
C ASP A 218 5.84 16.24 -17.59
N ALA A 219 6.48 15.10 -17.89
CA ALA A 219 7.09 14.83 -19.19
C ALA A 219 6.06 14.77 -20.34
N GLY A 220 4.78 14.51 -20.01
CA GLY A 220 3.65 14.58 -20.94
C GLY A 220 3.46 13.35 -21.86
N PRO A 221 2.35 13.32 -22.62
CA PRO A 221 2.02 12.24 -23.55
C PRO A 221 2.99 12.16 -24.76
N PRO A 222 3.02 11.02 -25.49
CA PRO A 222 2.09 9.90 -25.41
C PRO A 222 2.45 8.89 -24.32
N TYR A 223 1.46 8.58 -23.47
CA TYR A 223 1.47 7.36 -22.67
C TYR A 223 1.10 6.21 -23.60
N VAL A 224 2.03 5.30 -23.88
CA VAL A 224 1.79 4.18 -24.78
C VAL A 224 0.93 3.15 -24.05
N ILE A 225 -0.38 3.14 -24.35
CA ILE A 225 -1.34 2.19 -23.80
C ILE A 225 -1.09 0.81 -24.39
N GLY A 226 -1.09 -0.21 -23.54
CA GLY A 226 -1.17 -1.60 -23.99
C GLY A 226 0.10 -2.08 -24.69
N ARG A 227 1.27 -1.86 -24.06
CA ARG A 227 2.44 -2.72 -24.34
C ARG A 227 1.98 -4.18 -24.24
N GLU A 228 2.48 -5.05 -25.12
CA GLU A 228 2.13 -6.49 -25.13
C GLU A 228 2.10 -7.00 -23.69
N GLU A 229 0.90 -7.38 -23.25
CA GLU A 229 0.68 -7.98 -21.95
C GLU A 229 1.56 -9.23 -21.89
N GLU A 230 2.54 -9.25 -20.99
CA GLU A 230 3.28 -10.49 -20.74
C GLU A 230 2.26 -11.46 -20.16
N ALA A 231 1.87 -12.47 -20.94
CA ALA A 231 0.78 -13.35 -20.58
C ALA A 231 1.02 -13.90 -19.17
N LEU A 232 0.09 -13.58 -18.26
CA LEU A 232 0.14 -14.12 -16.91
C LEU A 232 0.12 -15.65 -16.97
N PRO A 233 0.86 -16.32 -16.08
CA PRO A 233 0.88 -17.77 -16.08
C PRO A 233 -0.54 -18.30 -15.84
N ALA A 234 -0.97 -19.23 -16.69
CA ALA A 234 -2.17 -20.01 -16.44
C ALA A 234 -1.88 -20.99 -15.29
N SER A 235 -2.08 -20.55 -14.06
CA SER A 235 -1.86 -21.36 -12.87
C SER A 235 -3.15 -22.08 -12.47
N THR A 236 -3.19 -23.41 -12.65
CA THR A 236 -4.26 -24.25 -12.10
C THR A 236 -4.26 -24.18 -10.57
N ALA A 237 -3.07 -24.14 -9.96
CA ALA A 237 -2.89 -23.96 -8.53
C ALA A 237 -3.55 -22.67 -8.01
N TYR A 238 -3.43 -21.54 -8.73
CA TYR A 238 -4.14 -20.31 -8.36
C TYR A 238 -5.66 -20.53 -8.32
N ALA A 239 -6.24 -21.14 -9.37
CA ALA A 239 -7.68 -21.36 -9.45
C ALA A 239 -8.20 -22.27 -8.33
N GLU A 240 -7.42 -23.30 -7.98
CA GLU A 240 -7.76 -24.25 -6.92
C GLU A 240 -7.64 -23.63 -5.53
N VAL A 241 -6.54 -22.94 -5.23
CA VAL A 241 -6.37 -22.20 -3.96
C VAL A 241 -7.47 -21.14 -3.82
N LEU A 242 -7.88 -20.49 -4.91
CA LEU A 242 -8.94 -19.47 -4.87
C LEU A 242 -10.29 -20.09 -4.50
N GLN A 243 -10.62 -21.25 -5.10
CA GLN A 243 -11.85 -21.99 -4.77
C GLN A 243 -11.84 -22.52 -3.34
N GLN A 244 -10.68 -22.91 -2.82
CA GLN A 244 -10.54 -23.52 -1.50
C GLN A 244 -10.16 -22.52 -0.40
N ARG A 245 -10.09 -21.22 -0.69
CA ARG A 245 -9.58 -20.19 0.23
C ARG A 245 -10.14 -20.30 1.65
N GLU A 246 -11.46 -20.34 1.79
CA GLU A 246 -12.13 -20.43 3.10
C GLU A 246 -11.81 -21.75 3.82
N GLY A 247 -11.79 -22.86 3.06
CA GLY A 247 -11.43 -24.18 3.59
C GLY A 247 -9.99 -24.24 4.09
N LEU A 248 -9.04 -23.68 3.33
CA LEU A 248 -7.63 -23.62 3.74
C LEU A 248 -7.43 -22.79 5.01
N VAL A 249 -8.10 -21.64 5.12
CA VAL A 249 -8.04 -20.80 6.33
C VAL A 249 -8.62 -21.56 7.53
N HIS A 250 -9.78 -22.20 7.36
CA HIS A 250 -10.43 -22.97 8.42
C HIS A 250 -9.55 -24.15 8.88
N THR A 251 -9.04 -24.95 7.94
CA THR A 251 -8.18 -26.10 8.25
C THR A 251 -6.89 -25.66 8.92
N ALA A 252 -6.26 -24.58 8.47
CA ALA A 252 -5.07 -24.03 9.13
C ALA A 252 -5.38 -23.53 10.54
N LEU A 253 -6.54 -22.91 10.75
CA LEU A 253 -6.99 -22.46 12.07
C LEU A 253 -7.17 -23.64 13.03
N GLU A 254 -7.86 -24.70 12.61
CA GLU A 254 -8.13 -25.87 13.45
C GLU A 254 -6.87 -26.69 13.76
N ARG A 255 -6.00 -26.86 12.76
CA ARG A 255 -4.87 -27.81 12.85
C ARG A 255 -3.58 -27.17 13.37
N ALA A 256 -3.33 -25.91 13.00
CA ALA A 256 -2.07 -25.23 13.33
C ALA A 256 -2.23 -24.17 14.44
N TRP A 257 -3.40 -23.55 14.55
CA TRP A 257 -3.67 -22.50 15.53
C TRP A 257 -4.31 -23.07 16.82
N GLY A 258 -4.06 -22.46 17.98
CA GLY A 258 -4.75 -22.81 19.24
C GLY A 258 -4.25 -24.03 20.01
N GLN A 259 -3.22 -24.75 19.56
CA GLN A 259 -2.67 -25.93 20.26
C GLN A 259 -1.89 -25.61 21.58
N GLY A 260 -2.13 -24.48 22.27
CA GLY A 260 -1.32 -24.19 23.47
C GLY A 260 -1.51 -22.91 24.30
N SER A 261 -2.70 -22.34 24.53
CA SER A 261 -2.83 -21.29 25.56
C SER A 261 -4.20 -21.27 26.29
N PRO A 262 -4.25 -21.42 27.63
CA PRO A 262 -5.47 -21.21 28.41
C PRO A 262 -5.64 -19.71 28.73
N GLY A 263 -6.33 -18.97 27.85
CA GLY A 263 -6.72 -17.57 28.07
C GLY A 263 -8.15 -17.41 28.62
N SER A 264 -8.54 -16.20 29.06
CA SER A 264 -9.96 -15.86 29.32
C SER A 264 -10.76 -15.78 28.02
N PRO A 265 -12.09 -16.01 28.02
CA PRO A 265 -12.92 -16.03 26.80
C PRO A 265 -12.75 -14.78 25.91
N ASP A 266 -12.74 -13.58 26.48
CA ASP A 266 -12.59 -12.32 25.71
C ASP A 266 -11.20 -12.17 25.04
N LEU A 267 -10.16 -12.77 25.64
CA LEU A 267 -8.82 -12.81 25.04
C LEU A 267 -8.76 -13.86 23.93
N GLN A 268 -9.53 -14.94 24.05
CA GLN A 268 -9.63 -15.98 23.02
C GLN A 268 -10.30 -15.45 21.75
N ASP A 269 -11.35 -14.62 21.86
CA ASP A 269 -12.04 -14.04 20.70
C ASP A 269 -11.12 -13.07 19.92
N ALA A 270 -10.38 -12.20 20.61
CA ALA A 270 -9.44 -11.29 19.96
C ALA A 270 -8.22 -12.03 19.35
N GLU A 271 -7.73 -13.07 20.02
CA GLU A 271 -6.68 -13.95 19.49
C GLU A 271 -7.16 -14.71 18.25
N LEU A 272 -8.43 -15.14 18.24
CA LEU A 272 -9.07 -15.82 17.12
C LEU A 272 -9.25 -14.88 15.92
N ASP A 273 -9.73 -13.67 16.13
CA ASP A 273 -9.88 -12.67 15.06
C ASP A 273 -8.53 -12.35 14.40
N HIS A 274 -7.48 -12.14 15.20
CA HIS A 274 -6.13 -11.94 14.69
C HIS A 274 -5.60 -13.17 13.94
N ALA A 275 -5.90 -14.38 14.42
CA ALA A 275 -5.51 -15.62 13.75
C ALA A 275 -6.15 -15.74 12.36
N VAL A 276 -7.47 -15.52 12.29
CA VAL A 276 -8.25 -15.59 11.06
C VAL A 276 -7.75 -14.55 10.07
N GLU A 277 -7.51 -13.32 10.51
CA GLU A 277 -6.95 -12.25 9.67
C GLU A 277 -5.56 -12.64 9.13
N TYR A 278 -4.68 -13.14 10.00
CA TYR A 278 -3.33 -13.55 9.61
C TYR A 278 -3.33 -14.71 8.60
N LEU A 279 -4.14 -15.74 8.85
CA LEU A 279 -4.29 -16.89 7.96
C LEU A 279 -4.89 -16.47 6.62
N GLY A 280 -5.93 -15.63 6.65
CA GLY A 280 -6.53 -15.05 5.45
C GLY A 280 -5.52 -14.28 4.62
N ASN A 281 -4.70 -13.43 5.27
CA ASN A 281 -3.62 -12.71 4.61
C ASN A 281 -2.57 -13.68 4.02
N THR A 282 -2.19 -14.72 4.76
CA THR A 282 -1.22 -15.72 4.27
C THR A 282 -1.70 -16.38 2.98
N VAL A 283 -2.96 -16.82 2.93
CA VAL A 283 -3.54 -17.40 1.71
C VAL A 283 -3.67 -16.36 0.60
N ASP A 284 -4.02 -15.11 0.89
CA ASP A 284 -4.12 -14.05 -0.11
C ASP A 284 -2.77 -13.68 -0.74
N PHE A 285 -1.69 -13.68 0.04
CA PHE A 285 -0.33 -13.47 -0.49
C PHE A 285 0.14 -14.67 -1.32
N LEU A 286 -0.23 -15.90 -0.95
CA LEU A 286 0.02 -17.09 -1.75
C LEU A 286 -0.72 -17.01 -3.10
N LEU A 287 -2.01 -16.63 -3.07
CA LEU A 287 -2.81 -16.41 -4.27
C LEU A 287 -2.18 -15.36 -5.19
N ALA A 288 -1.75 -14.22 -4.64
CA ALA A 288 -1.09 -13.19 -5.43
C ALA A 288 0.21 -13.69 -6.07
N ALA A 289 1.05 -14.41 -5.33
CA ALA A 289 2.30 -14.97 -5.84
C ALA A 289 2.06 -15.98 -6.98
N LEU A 290 1.05 -16.85 -6.83
CA LEU A 290 0.65 -17.81 -7.85
C LEU A 290 0.08 -17.11 -9.09
N TYR A 291 -0.74 -16.08 -8.88
CA TYR A 291 -1.35 -15.30 -9.96
C TYR A 291 -0.32 -14.60 -10.84
N VAL A 292 0.65 -13.92 -10.22
CA VAL A 292 1.70 -13.19 -10.95
C VAL A 292 2.88 -14.09 -11.36
N GLY A 293 2.93 -15.34 -10.89
CA GLY A 293 4.05 -16.24 -11.12
C GLY A 293 5.38 -15.75 -10.53
N ASP A 294 5.34 -15.04 -9.41
CA ASP A 294 6.53 -14.57 -8.68
C ASP A 294 6.49 -15.03 -7.23
N ARG A 295 7.27 -16.07 -6.94
CA ARG A 295 7.40 -16.65 -5.59
C ARG A 295 7.97 -15.66 -4.57
N GLN A 296 8.70 -14.64 -5.02
CA GLN A 296 9.26 -13.62 -4.14
C GLN A 296 8.16 -12.72 -3.56
N VAL A 297 6.96 -12.66 -4.16
CA VAL A 297 5.81 -11.99 -3.54
C VAL A 297 5.49 -12.62 -2.18
N PHE A 298 5.44 -13.96 -2.11
CA PHE A 298 5.19 -14.68 -0.87
C PHE A 298 6.41 -14.65 0.06
N GLY A 299 7.62 -14.81 -0.49
CA GLY A 299 8.88 -14.71 0.27
C GLY A 299 9.04 -13.38 1.01
N ARG A 300 8.78 -12.25 0.32
CA ARG A 300 8.83 -10.91 0.94
C ARG A 300 7.79 -10.74 2.05
N TYR A 301 6.60 -11.32 1.88
CA TYR A 301 5.57 -11.32 2.93
C TYR A 301 6.08 -12.04 4.19
N LEU A 302 6.63 -13.25 4.07
CA LEU A 302 7.11 -13.99 5.25
C LEU A 302 8.42 -13.43 5.84
N ALA A 303 9.29 -12.82 5.03
CA ALA A 303 10.44 -12.08 5.55
C ALA A 303 10.00 -10.93 6.46
N ARG A 304 8.96 -10.18 6.06
CA ARG A 304 8.37 -9.11 6.88
C ARG A 304 7.65 -9.66 8.12
N THR A 305 6.96 -10.78 8.01
CA THR A 305 6.35 -11.46 9.16
C THR A 305 7.43 -11.86 10.18
N ARG A 306 8.55 -12.42 9.74
CA ARG A 306 9.69 -12.76 10.60
C ARG A 306 10.24 -11.54 11.34
N GLU A 307 10.42 -10.42 10.66
CA GLU A 307 10.85 -9.16 11.29
C GLU A 307 9.87 -8.69 12.38
N ALA A 308 8.57 -8.77 12.11
CA ALA A 308 7.53 -8.42 13.07
C ALA A 308 7.46 -9.37 14.28
N LEU A 309 7.69 -10.67 14.09
CA LEU A 309 7.81 -11.64 15.17
C LEU A 309 9.04 -11.37 16.04
N ARG A 310 10.21 -11.13 15.41
CA ARG A 310 11.45 -10.79 16.12
C ARG A 310 11.32 -9.52 16.95
N ALA A 311 10.64 -8.50 16.42
CA ALA A 311 10.40 -7.26 17.16
C ALA A 311 9.52 -7.45 18.42
N ARG A 312 8.76 -8.55 18.48
CA ARG A 312 7.88 -8.93 19.61
C ARG A 312 8.47 -10.02 20.51
N ASP A 313 9.72 -10.42 20.27
CA ASP A 313 10.35 -11.58 20.93
C ASP A 313 9.54 -12.90 20.75
N GLU A 314 8.79 -13.03 19.65
CA GLU A 314 7.96 -14.19 19.32
C GLU A 314 8.70 -15.16 18.36
N THR A 315 8.38 -16.46 18.42
CA THR A 315 8.95 -17.47 17.50
C THR A 315 8.10 -17.62 16.24
N ALA A 316 8.70 -18.14 15.17
CA ALA A 316 8.01 -18.44 13.91
C ALA A 316 7.27 -19.80 13.92
N ASP A 317 7.26 -20.54 15.04
CA ASP A 317 6.76 -21.92 15.08
C ASP A 317 5.28 -22.03 14.72
N GLY A 318 4.47 -21.04 15.13
CA GLY A 318 3.06 -20.97 14.76
C GLY A 318 2.88 -20.81 13.25
N VAL A 319 3.66 -19.93 12.64
CA VAL A 319 3.63 -19.70 11.20
C VAL A 319 4.14 -20.92 10.44
N LEU A 320 5.21 -21.58 10.91
CA LEU A 320 5.72 -22.80 10.29
C LEU A 320 4.69 -23.92 10.28
N ARG A 321 3.93 -24.12 11.37
CA ARG A 321 2.82 -25.09 11.40
C ARG A 321 1.73 -24.76 10.38
N VAL A 322 1.43 -23.48 10.17
CA VAL A 322 0.48 -23.06 9.13
C VAL A 322 1.00 -23.44 7.75
N LEU A 323 2.29 -23.22 7.49
CA LEU A 323 2.89 -23.61 6.21
C LEU A 323 2.89 -25.14 6.01
N ASP A 324 3.13 -25.92 7.07
CA ASP A 324 3.05 -27.38 7.02
C ASP A 324 1.63 -27.83 6.60
N VAL A 325 0.59 -27.24 7.19
CA VAL A 325 -0.81 -27.53 6.81
C VAL A 325 -1.07 -27.16 5.35
N LEU A 326 -0.64 -25.96 4.92
CA LEU A 326 -0.84 -25.55 3.51
C LEU A 326 -0.08 -26.44 2.53
N GLU A 327 1.12 -26.93 2.87
CA GLU A 327 1.87 -27.87 2.03
C GLU A 327 1.17 -29.23 1.90
N GLU A 328 0.55 -29.72 2.98
CA GLU A 328 -0.24 -30.95 2.95
C GLU A 328 -1.50 -30.82 2.10
N GLU A 329 -2.27 -29.74 2.29
CA GLU A 329 -3.52 -29.50 1.55
C GLU A 329 -3.25 -29.23 0.05
N LEU A 330 -2.10 -28.64 -0.28
CA LEU A 330 -1.74 -28.26 -1.66
C LEU A 330 -0.71 -29.20 -2.30
N GLY A 331 -0.57 -30.42 -1.79
CA GLY A 331 0.44 -31.39 -2.20
C GLY A 331 0.44 -31.76 -3.69
N GLU A 332 -0.69 -31.58 -4.38
CA GLU A 332 -0.84 -31.86 -5.81
C GLU A 332 -0.43 -30.67 -6.72
N HIS A 333 0.04 -29.56 -6.13
CA HIS A 333 0.34 -28.31 -6.84
C HIS A 333 1.82 -27.90 -6.72
N PRO A 334 2.69 -28.31 -7.66
CA PRO A 334 4.13 -27.98 -7.61
C PRO A 334 4.44 -26.48 -7.51
N ASP A 335 3.62 -25.63 -8.14
CA ASP A 335 3.80 -24.18 -8.08
C ASP A 335 3.45 -23.61 -6.70
N ALA A 336 2.44 -24.15 -6.02
CA ALA A 336 2.11 -23.78 -4.65
C ALA A 336 3.21 -24.24 -3.68
N LEU A 337 3.62 -25.51 -3.79
CA LEU A 337 4.69 -26.06 -2.95
C LEU A 337 6.02 -25.30 -3.10
N SER A 338 6.40 -24.98 -4.33
CA SER A 338 7.62 -24.19 -4.57
C SER A 338 7.51 -22.75 -4.07
N THR A 339 6.31 -22.15 -4.09
CA THR A 339 6.06 -20.83 -3.49
C THR A 339 6.13 -20.88 -1.96
N LEU A 340 5.51 -21.89 -1.34
CA LEU A 340 5.55 -22.13 0.10
C LEU A 340 6.98 -22.36 0.59
N ALA A 341 7.78 -23.13 -0.16
CA ALA A 341 9.19 -23.37 0.15
C ALA A 341 10.02 -22.06 0.19
N VAL A 342 9.85 -21.17 -0.80
CA VAL A 342 10.51 -19.84 -0.79
C VAL A 342 10.06 -19.01 0.42
N GLY A 343 8.78 -19.07 0.78
CA GLY A 343 8.26 -18.45 1.99
C GLY A 343 8.91 -18.99 3.25
N ARG A 344 9.01 -20.32 3.37
CA ARG A 344 9.62 -21.01 4.51
C ARG A 344 11.09 -20.62 4.69
N ASP A 345 11.87 -20.62 3.61
CA ASP A 345 13.26 -20.18 3.63
C ASP A 345 13.38 -18.73 4.12
N ALA A 346 12.51 -17.83 3.64
CA ALA A 346 12.49 -16.44 4.04
C ALA A 346 12.10 -16.23 5.52
N LEU A 347 11.22 -17.09 6.04
CA LEU A 347 10.80 -17.08 7.44
C LEU A 347 11.91 -17.59 8.39
N GLN A 348 12.76 -18.50 7.91
CA GLN A 348 13.80 -19.16 8.71
C GLN A 348 15.18 -18.49 8.64
N ALA A 349 15.45 -17.66 7.64
CA ALA A 349 16.73 -16.95 7.49
C ALA A 349 17.03 -15.97 8.66
#